data_AF-A0AAE6ZUA8-F1
#
_entry.id   AF-A0AAE6ZUA8-F1
#
_cell.length_a   1.000
_cell.length_b   1.000
_cell.length_c   1.000
_cell.angle_alpha   90.00
_cell.angle_beta   90.00
_cell.angle_gamma   90.00
#
_symmetry.space_group_name_H-M   'P 1'
#
loop_
_entity.id
_entity.type
_entity.pdbx_description
1 polymer ?
#
loop_
_entity_poly.entity_id
_entity_poly.type
_entity_poly.pdbx_seq_one_letter_code
_entity_poly.pdbx_strand_id
1 'polypeptide(L)'
;MTTSLTVYEVFTNSLPVIIGGALAIVGGISGQVVVHFLSSRRERNKLLVAKAEAIVKALYAHPQWLSDKYEALIFRNEEHDAPSPLIEARMLQSLYFPELTAEVLAIMVAQQPLIKFIFDQRIARMTSQENWLKTFDRTPYDEAYKTHLSALSNAVQKSVTLAKRHLEV
;
A
#
# COMPACT_ATOMS: atom_id res chain seq x y z
N MET A 1 -57.56 -52.69 -16.73
CA MET A 1 -57.05 -52.33 -18.08
C MET A 1 -55.81 -51.48 -17.89
N THR A 2 -54.65 -52.10 -18.04
CA THR A 2 -53.34 -51.42 -17.96
C THR A 2 -53.09 -50.68 -19.27
N THR A 3 -53.19 -49.36 -19.24
CA THR A 3 -52.79 -48.47 -20.34
C THR A 3 -51.30 -48.61 -20.57
N SER A 4 -50.90 -49.33 -21.62
CA SER A 4 -49.53 -49.32 -22.12
C SER A 4 -49.25 -47.94 -22.72
N LEU A 5 -48.75 -47.01 -21.91
CA LEU A 5 -48.15 -45.78 -22.40
C LEU A 5 -47.12 -46.17 -23.45
N THR A 6 -47.35 -45.76 -24.69
CA THR A 6 -46.38 -46.01 -25.75
C THR A 6 -45.09 -45.28 -25.40
N VAL A 7 -43.94 -45.92 -25.64
CA VAL A 7 -42.61 -45.35 -25.34
C VAL A 7 -42.45 -43.92 -25.89
N TYR A 8 -43.18 -43.63 -26.98
CA TYR A 8 -43.26 -42.31 -27.60
C TYR A 8 -43.92 -41.23 -26.71
N GLU A 9 -45.07 -41.52 -26.07
CA GLU A 9 -45.75 -40.58 -25.16
C GLU A 9 -44.93 -40.30 -23.89
N VAL A 10 -44.22 -41.31 -23.39
CA VAL A 10 -43.30 -41.13 -22.25
C VAL A 10 -42.16 -40.19 -22.63
N PHE A 11 -41.62 -40.31 -23.84
CA PHE A 11 -40.51 -39.48 -24.32
C PHE A 11 -40.93 -38.03 -24.58
N THR A 12 -42.08 -37.80 -25.23
CA THR A 12 -42.60 -36.45 -25.50
C THR A 12 -43.05 -35.71 -24.24
N ASN A 13 -43.60 -36.41 -23.24
CA ASN A 13 -43.96 -35.80 -21.95
C ASN A 13 -42.75 -35.49 -21.06
N SER A 14 -41.61 -36.15 -21.29
CA SER A 14 -40.38 -35.96 -20.51
C SER A 14 -39.49 -34.82 -21.03
N LEU A 15 -39.67 -34.43 -22.30
CA LEU A 15 -38.89 -33.36 -22.96
C LEU A 15 -38.86 -32.03 -22.17
N PRO A 16 -40.00 -31.51 -21.65
CA PRO A 16 -40.00 -30.27 -20.86
C PRO A 16 -39.15 -30.36 -19.58
N VAL A 17 -39.15 -31.52 -18.93
CA VAL A 17 -38.37 -31.75 -17.69
C VAL A 17 -36.88 -31.81 -17.99
N ILE A 18 -36.48 -32.47 -19.09
CA ILE A 18 -35.09 -32.55 -19.53
C ILE A 18 -34.57 -31.15 -19.92
N ILE A 19 -35.36 -30.38 -20.69
CA ILE A 19 -35.01 -29.02 -21.09
C ILE A 19 -34.94 -28.10 -19.87
N GLY A 20 -35.90 -28.19 -18.95
CA GLY A 20 -35.91 -27.42 -17.70
C GLY A 20 -34.70 -27.74 -16.81
N GLY A 21 -34.35 -29.04 -16.68
CA GLY A 21 -33.18 -29.49 -15.94
C GLY A 21 -31.87 -29.00 -16.57
N ALA A 22 -31.73 -29.08 -17.89
CA ALA A 22 -30.56 -28.59 -18.61
C ALA A 22 -30.41 -27.06 -18.47
N LEU A 23 -31.50 -26.30 -18.60
CA LEU A 23 -31.51 -24.84 -18.40
C LEU A 23 -31.18 -24.46 -16.96
N ALA A 24 -31.67 -25.21 -15.97
CA ALA A 24 -31.34 -24.97 -14.57
C ALA A 24 -29.84 -25.20 -14.28
N ILE A 25 -29.23 -26.23 -14.88
CA ILE A 25 -27.79 -26.49 -14.75
C ILE A 25 -26.98 -25.37 -15.41
N VAL A 26 -27.33 -24.96 -16.63
CA VAL A 26 -26.65 -23.86 -17.33
C VAL A 26 -26.80 -22.55 -16.56
N GLY A 27 -28.01 -22.22 -16.11
CA GLY A 27 -28.27 -21.04 -15.30
C GLY A 27 -27.51 -21.04 -13.97
N GLY A 28 -27.41 -22.20 -13.32
CA GLY A 28 -26.64 -22.38 -12.10
C GLY A 28 -25.14 -22.15 -12.30
N ILE A 29 -24.56 -22.72 -13.36
CA ILE A 29 -23.14 -22.55 -13.69
C ILE A 29 -22.85 -21.09 -14.08
N SER A 30 -23.67 -20.50 -14.96
CA SER A 30 -23.50 -19.10 -15.38
C SER A 30 -23.61 -18.14 -14.19
N GLY A 31 -24.58 -18.37 -13.29
CA GLY A 31 -24.72 -17.59 -12.07
C GLY A 31 -23.49 -17.68 -11.16
N GLN A 32 -22.97 -18.90 -10.94
CA GLN A 32 -21.77 -19.11 -10.13
C GLN A 32 -20.52 -18.45 -10.72
N VAL A 33 -20.34 -18.50 -12.04
CA VAL A 33 -19.21 -17.85 -12.73
C VAL A 33 -19.27 -16.33 -12.57
N VAL A 34 -20.46 -15.73 -12.75
CA VAL A 34 -20.65 -14.29 -12.59
C VAL A 34 -20.40 -13.87 -11.14
N VAL A 35 -20.94 -14.60 -10.17
CA VAL A 35 -20.74 -14.31 -8.74
C VAL A 35 -19.26 -14.43 -8.37
N HIS A 36 -18.57 -15.48 -8.82
CA HIS A 36 -17.15 -15.66 -8.57
C HIS A 36 -16.33 -14.51 -9.15
N PHE A 37 -16.60 -14.11 -10.39
CA PHE A 37 -15.91 -12.99 -11.04
C PHE A 37 -16.10 -11.67 -10.27
N LEU A 38 -17.34 -11.37 -9.86
CA LEU A 38 -17.64 -10.17 -9.05
C LEU A 38 -16.98 -10.24 -7.68
N SER A 39 -16.96 -11.42 -7.05
CA SER A 39 -16.29 -11.62 -5.75
C SER A 39 -14.78 -11.40 -5.86
N SER A 40 -14.13 -12.03 -6.84
CA SER A 40 -12.68 -11.87 -7.06
C SER A 40 -12.30 -10.41 -7.35
N ARG A 41 -13.13 -9.68 -8.11
CA ARG A 41 -12.92 -8.24 -8.36
C ARG A 41 -13.00 -7.44 -7.07
N ARG A 42 -14.03 -7.69 -6.25
CA ARG A 42 -14.22 -7.02 -4.95
C ARG A 42 -13.08 -7.33 -3.99
N GLU A 43 -12.63 -8.58 -3.92
CA GLU A 43 -11.49 -8.99 -3.09
C GLU A 43 -10.19 -8.32 -3.52
N ARG A 44 -9.94 -8.24 -4.82
CA ARG A 44 -8.79 -7.50 -5.35
C ARG A 44 -8.85 -6.03 -4.98
N ASN A 45 -10.00 -5.37 -5.12
CA ASN A 45 -10.15 -3.96 -4.76
C ASN A 45 -9.94 -3.74 -3.25
N LYS A 46 -10.51 -4.60 -2.40
CA LYS A 46 -10.28 -4.57 -0.95
C LYS A 46 -8.80 -4.73 -0.60
N LEU A 47 -8.10 -5.67 -1.26
CA LEU A 47 -6.67 -5.86 -1.07
C LEU A 47 -5.91 -4.59 -1.43
N LEU A 48 -6.18 -3.98 -2.59
CA LEU A 48 -5.50 -2.77 -3.03
C LEU A 48 -5.73 -1.61 -2.05
N VAL A 49 -6.96 -1.39 -1.59
CA VAL A 49 -7.24 -0.35 -0.57
C VAL A 49 -6.45 -0.61 0.71
N ALA A 50 -6.44 -1.84 1.22
CA ALA A 50 -5.67 -2.19 2.41
C ALA A 50 -4.15 -1.98 2.22
N LYS A 51 -3.62 -2.23 1.02
CA LYS A 51 -2.19 -1.97 0.71
C LYS A 51 -1.89 -0.48 0.57
N ALA A 52 -2.81 0.31 0.03
CA ALA A 52 -2.67 1.77 0.00
C ALA A 52 -2.68 2.36 1.42
N GLU A 53 -3.54 1.87 2.31
CA GLU A 53 -3.54 2.25 3.73
C GLU A 53 -2.21 1.89 4.41
N ALA A 54 -1.67 0.70 4.12
CA ALA A 54 -0.37 0.29 4.66
C ALA A 54 0.77 1.19 4.18
N ILE A 55 0.78 1.60 2.90
CA ILE A 55 1.74 2.60 2.38
C ILE A 55 1.59 3.91 3.13
N VAL A 56 0.39 4.45 3.25
CA VAL A 56 0.14 5.72 3.93
C VAL A 56 0.60 5.66 5.38
N LYS A 57 0.33 4.57 6.09
CA LYS A 57 0.81 4.34 7.46
C LYS A 57 2.34 4.34 7.54
N ALA A 58 3.01 3.63 6.63
CA ALA A 58 4.47 3.60 6.58
C ALA A 58 5.08 4.97 6.25
N LEU A 59 4.46 5.72 5.33
CA LEU A 59 4.85 7.09 5.00
C LEU A 59 4.72 8.02 6.21
N TYR A 60 3.62 7.98 6.97
CA TYR A 60 3.45 8.79 8.18
C TYR A 60 4.37 8.38 9.33
N ALA A 61 4.79 7.11 9.40
CA ALA A 61 5.74 6.65 10.40
C ALA A 61 7.18 7.13 10.13
N HIS A 62 7.52 7.49 8.88
CA HIS A 62 8.89 7.87 8.51
C HIS A 62 9.37 9.19 9.14
N PRO A 63 8.59 10.29 9.17
CA PRO A 63 8.97 11.51 9.88
C PRO A 63 9.27 11.28 11.36
N GLN A 64 8.46 10.44 12.02
CA GLN A 64 8.70 10.08 13.41
C GLN A 64 10.01 9.33 13.56
N TRP A 65 10.25 8.31 12.72
CA TRP A 65 11.52 7.58 12.70
C TRP A 65 12.72 8.49 12.48
N LEU A 66 12.59 9.52 11.63
CA LEU A 66 13.66 10.49 11.40
C LEU A 66 13.91 11.38 12.62
N SER A 67 12.86 11.78 13.32
CA SER A 67 12.95 12.52 14.59
C SER A 67 13.63 11.67 15.67
N ASP A 68 13.23 10.41 15.81
CA ASP A 68 13.82 9.49 16.79
C ASP A 68 15.30 9.26 16.49
N LYS A 69 15.65 9.09 15.20
CA LYS A 69 17.03 8.95 14.74
C LYS A 69 17.86 10.20 15.02
N TYR A 70 17.30 11.38 14.77
CA TYR A 70 17.92 12.67 15.07
C TYR A 70 18.23 12.80 16.56
N GLU A 71 17.26 12.48 17.41
CA GLU A 71 17.42 12.57 18.87
C GLU A 71 18.44 11.55 19.41
N ALA A 72 18.34 10.29 18.97
CA ALA A 72 19.23 9.21 19.36
C ALA A 72 20.69 9.55 19.02
N LEU A 73 20.96 9.90 17.76
CA LEU A 73 22.32 10.08 17.26
C LEU A 73 22.94 11.40 17.72
N ILE A 74 22.19 12.49 17.73
CA ILE A 74 22.76 13.81 18.04
C ILE A 74 22.77 14.09 19.53
N PHE A 75 21.75 13.69 20.30
CA PHE A 75 21.59 14.10 21.71
C PHE A 75 21.87 12.97 22.69
N ARG A 76 21.39 11.75 22.44
CA ARG A 76 21.66 10.61 23.31
C ARG A 76 23.00 9.92 23.04
N ASN A 77 23.58 10.15 21.86
CA ASN A 77 24.80 9.47 21.38
C ASN A 77 24.62 7.93 21.36
N GLU A 78 23.41 7.49 21.04
CA GLU A 78 23.02 6.10 20.90
C GLU A 78 22.90 5.74 19.42
N GLU A 79 23.12 4.48 19.08
CA GLU A 79 22.76 3.98 17.75
C GLU A 79 21.24 3.92 17.58
N HIS A 80 20.79 4.10 16.34
CA HIS A 80 19.39 3.96 15.97
C HIS A 80 19.23 2.83 14.96
N ASP A 81 19.07 1.61 15.48
CA ASP A 81 19.03 0.37 14.69
C ASP A 81 17.63 0.04 14.14
N ALA A 82 16.62 0.89 14.41
CA ALA A 82 15.29 0.66 13.88
C ALA A 82 15.29 0.79 12.34
N PRO A 83 14.70 -0.16 11.60
CA PRO A 83 14.61 -0.08 10.15
C PRO A 83 13.72 1.10 9.73
N SER A 84 14.07 1.74 8.61
CA SER A 84 13.28 2.87 8.10
C SER A 84 11.93 2.38 7.55
N PRO A 85 10.80 2.96 7.99
CA PRO A 85 9.47 2.64 7.44
C PRO A 85 9.33 2.91 5.94
N LEU A 86 10.19 3.77 5.37
CA LEU A 86 10.20 4.05 3.94
C LEU A 86 10.61 2.84 3.09
N ILE A 87 11.36 1.89 3.66
CA ILE A 87 11.70 0.62 2.99
C ILE A 87 10.43 -0.21 2.79
N GLU A 88 9.57 -0.29 3.80
CA GLU A 88 8.27 -0.96 3.71
C GLU A 88 7.37 -0.27 2.68
N ALA A 89 7.29 1.06 2.72
CA ALA A 89 6.54 1.84 1.73
C ALA A 89 7.03 1.56 0.29
N ARG A 90 8.35 1.48 0.08
CA ARG A 90 8.94 1.15 -1.24
C ARG A 90 8.61 -0.28 -1.69
N MET A 91 8.66 -1.25 -0.78
CA MET A 91 8.30 -2.64 -1.08
C MET A 91 6.82 -2.75 -1.49
N LEU A 92 5.92 -2.13 -0.72
CA LEU A 92 4.49 -2.13 -1.03
C LEU A 92 4.21 -1.39 -2.34
N GLN A 93 4.90 -0.29 -2.57
CA GLN A 93 4.84 0.46 -3.81
C GLN A 93 5.22 -0.41 -5.01
N SER A 94 6.35 -1.12 -4.96
CA SER A 94 6.82 -1.93 -6.10
C SER A 94 5.89 -3.11 -6.40
N LEU A 95 5.25 -3.68 -5.37
CA LEU A 95 4.36 -4.83 -5.51
C LEU A 95 2.95 -4.46 -6.00
N TYR A 96 2.38 -3.36 -5.49
CA TYR A 96 0.97 -3.06 -5.67
C TYR A 96 0.70 -1.77 -6.46
N PHE A 97 1.61 -0.80 -6.42
CA PHE A 97 1.41 0.55 -6.97
C PHE A 97 2.67 1.05 -7.71
N PRO A 98 3.06 0.43 -8.83
CA PRO A 98 4.24 0.84 -9.59
C PRO A 98 4.19 2.32 -10.03
N GLU A 99 2.99 2.88 -10.17
CA GLU A 99 2.76 4.29 -10.49
C GLU A 99 3.18 5.28 -9.39
N LEU A 100 3.41 4.85 -8.15
CA LEU A 100 3.94 5.67 -7.04
C LEU A 100 5.48 5.74 -7.02
N THR A 101 6.18 5.13 -7.99
CA THR A 101 7.65 5.05 -7.99
C THR A 101 8.30 6.43 -7.90
N ALA A 102 7.81 7.41 -8.67
CA ALA A 102 8.39 8.75 -8.71
C ALA A 102 8.24 9.48 -7.36
N GLU A 103 7.09 9.33 -6.71
CA GLU A 103 6.79 9.98 -5.44
C GLU A 103 7.59 9.37 -4.28
N VAL A 104 7.69 8.04 -4.22
CA VAL A 104 8.52 7.36 -3.22
C VAL A 104 10.00 7.70 -3.42
N LEU A 105 10.47 7.75 -4.67
CA LEU A 105 11.82 8.15 -4.98
C LEU A 105 12.10 9.62 -4.57
N ALA A 106 11.14 10.52 -4.77
CA ALA A 106 11.28 11.92 -4.36
C ALA A 106 11.49 12.04 -2.84
N ILE A 107 10.79 11.24 -2.02
CA ILE A 107 11.03 11.18 -0.57
C ILE A 107 12.44 10.65 -0.28
N MET A 108 12.85 9.58 -0.97
CA MET A 108 14.18 8.98 -0.80
C MET A 108 15.32 9.94 -1.14
N VAL A 109 15.12 10.85 -2.10
CA VAL A 109 16.08 11.91 -2.43
C VAL A 109 16.01 13.03 -1.39
N ALA A 110 14.80 13.47 -1.02
CA ALA A 110 14.61 14.55 -0.06
C ALA A 110 15.10 14.23 1.36
N GLN A 111 15.18 12.95 1.74
CA GLN A 111 15.75 12.56 3.04
C GLN A 111 17.30 12.62 3.08
N GLN A 112 18.00 12.62 1.94
CA GLN A 112 19.47 12.53 1.93
C GLN A 112 20.15 13.67 2.70
N PRO A 113 19.75 14.95 2.52
CA PRO A 113 20.35 16.05 3.28
C PRO A 113 20.09 15.95 4.79
N LEU A 114 18.93 15.42 5.18
CA LEU A 114 18.56 15.22 6.60
C LEU A 114 19.45 14.18 7.26
N ILE A 115 19.62 13.03 6.60
CA ILE A 115 20.48 11.96 7.07
C ILE A 115 21.94 12.42 7.13
N LYS A 116 22.41 13.12 6.09
CA LYS A 116 23.75 13.71 6.06
C LYS A 116 23.96 14.66 7.23
N PHE A 117 23.02 15.58 7.47
CA PHE A 117 23.10 16.51 8.60
C PHE A 117 23.22 15.77 9.93
N ILE A 118 22.40 14.74 10.17
CA ILE A 118 22.44 13.98 11.43
C ILE A 118 23.83 13.37 11.67
N PHE A 119 24.41 12.74 10.63
CA PHE A 119 25.74 12.15 10.75
C PHE A 119 26.85 13.18 10.90
N ASP A 120 26.82 14.26 10.12
CA ASP A 120 27.81 15.33 10.22
C ASP A 120 27.81 15.96 11.63
N GLN A 121 26.62 16.19 12.22
CA GLN A 121 26.48 16.70 13.58
C GLN A 121 26.95 15.70 14.64
N ARG A 122 26.66 14.41 14.47
CA ARG A 122 27.18 13.36 15.37
C ARG A 122 28.70 13.35 15.36
N ILE A 123 29.33 13.38 14.18
CA ILE A 123 30.79 13.41 14.04
C ILE A 123 31.37 14.68 14.69
N ALA A 124 30.78 15.85 14.43
CA ALA A 124 31.23 17.11 15.01
C ALA A 124 31.17 17.08 16.55
N ARG A 125 30.07 16.57 17.12
CA ARG A 125 29.91 16.41 18.56
C ARG A 125 30.93 15.43 19.16
N MET A 126 31.14 14.28 18.53
CA MET A 126 32.13 13.27 18.96
C MET A 126 33.56 13.81 18.89
N THR A 127 33.85 14.73 17.97
CA THR A 127 35.18 15.34 17.82
C THR A 127 35.46 16.37 18.90
N SER A 128 34.51 17.28 19.15
CA SER A 128 34.63 18.30 20.21
C SER A 128 33.26 18.79 20.64
N GLN A 129 32.78 18.28 21.77
CA GLN A 129 31.46 18.65 22.30
C GLN A 129 31.38 20.16 22.62
N GLU A 130 32.43 20.76 23.15
CA GLU A 130 32.44 22.19 23.50
C GLU A 130 32.29 23.08 22.26
N ASN A 131 33.06 22.81 21.20
CA ASN A 131 32.96 23.57 19.96
C ASN A 131 31.61 23.33 19.29
N TRP A 132 31.15 22.07 19.29
CA TRP A 132 29.84 21.71 18.74
C TRP A 132 28.70 22.51 19.37
N LEU A 133 28.65 22.64 20.70
CA LEU A 133 27.61 23.44 21.39
C LEU A 133 27.60 24.91 20.94
N LYS A 134 28.75 25.48 20.57
CA LYS A 134 28.88 26.86 20.11
C LYS A 134 28.51 27.04 18.64
N THR A 135 28.72 26.02 17.81
CA THR A 135 28.51 26.09 16.35
C THR A 135 27.29 25.33 15.87
N PHE A 136 26.53 24.71 16.77
CA PHE A 136 25.35 23.93 16.43
C PHE A 136 24.28 24.84 15.81
N ASP A 137 23.94 24.57 14.57
CA ASP A 137 22.87 25.24 13.84
C ASP A 137 21.96 24.19 13.21
N ARG A 138 20.67 24.26 13.55
CA ARG A 138 19.62 23.37 13.04
C ARG A 138 19.01 23.86 11.73
N THR A 139 19.25 25.12 11.34
CA THR A 139 18.63 25.73 10.15
C THR A 139 18.72 24.87 8.88
N PRO A 140 19.87 24.28 8.53
CA PRO A 140 19.98 23.43 7.34
C PRO A 140 19.09 22.17 7.41
N TYR A 141 18.90 21.62 8.61
CA TYR A 141 18.01 20.49 8.84
C TYR A 141 16.55 20.90 8.62
N ASP A 142 16.13 22.02 9.18
CA ASP A 142 14.73 22.47 9.08
C ASP A 142 14.34 22.86 7.64
N GLU A 143 15.27 23.43 6.87
CA GLU A 143 15.07 23.71 5.44
C GLU A 143 14.93 22.43 4.62
N ALA A 144 15.81 21.46 4.84
CA ALA A 144 15.71 20.15 4.20
C ALA A 144 14.42 19.42 4.61
N TYR A 145 13.98 19.59 5.87
CA TYR A 145 12.82 18.91 6.41
C TYR A 145 11.52 19.41 5.74
N LYS A 146 11.43 20.69 5.40
CA LYS A 146 10.31 21.23 4.61
C LYS A 146 10.20 20.58 3.24
N THR A 147 11.34 20.39 2.55
CA THR A 147 11.39 19.70 1.25
C THR A 147 10.92 18.24 1.38
N HIS A 148 11.38 17.56 2.43
CA HIS A 148 10.97 16.20 2.74
C HIS A 148 9.46 16.09 3.04
N LEU A 149 8.91 17.00 3.84
CA LEU A 149 7.48 17.05 4.14
C LEU A 149 6.63 17.30 2.90
N SER A 150 7.10 18.15 1.98
CA SER A 150 6.43 18.39 0.70
C SER A 150 6.38 17.12 -0.16
N ALA A 151 7.51 16.42 -0.31
CA ALA A 151 7.58 15.15 -1.03
C ALA A 151 6.66 14.08 -0.40
N LEU A 152 6.62 14.02 0.93
CA LEU A 152 5.77 13.10 1.68
C LEU A 152 4.27 13.40 1.48
N SER A 153 3.88 14.68 1.56
CA SER A 153 2.51 15.11 1.30
C SER A 153 2.06 14.70 -0.10
N ASN A 154 2.90 14.90 -1.12
CA ASN A 154 2.60 14.52 -2.49
C ASN A 154 2.41 13.00 -2.65
N ALA A 155 3.28 12.20 -2.03
CA ALA A 155 3.16 10.74 -2.06
C ALA A 155 1.89 10.24 -1.36
N VAL A 156 1.53 10.85 -0.23
CA VAL A 156 0.28 10.52 0.50
C VAL A 156 -0.93 10.88 -0.33
N GLN A 157 -0.98 12.08 -0.91
CA GLN A 157 -2.11 12.52 -1.75
C GLN A 157 -2.31 11.59 -2.95
N LYS A 158 -1.23 11.18 -3.61
CA LYS A 158 -1.32 10.24 -4.73
C LYS A 158 -1.76 8.85 -4.27
N SER A 159 -1.25 8.36 -3.15
CA SER A 159 -1.67 7.07 -2.55
C SER A 159 -3.17 7.07 -2.23
N VAL A 160 -3.68 8.16 -1.65
CA VAL A 160 -5.12 8.33 -1.36
C VAL A 160 -5.95 8.37 -2.64
N THR A 161 -5.47 9.05 -3.68
CA THR A 161 -6.15 9.11 -4.98
C THR A 161 -6.26 7.72 -5.61
N LEU A 162 -5.20 6.91 -5.54
CA LEU A 162 -5.22 5.53 -6.01
C LEU A 162 -6.17 4.65 -5.21
N ALA A 163 -6.18 4.80 -3.88
CA ALA A 163 -7.13 4.08 -3.02
C ALA A 163 -8.59 4.39 -3.40
N LYS A 164 -8.93 5.67 -3.60
CA LYS A 164 -10.29 6.10 -4.01
C LYS A 164 -10.71 5.50 -5.34
N ARG A 165 -9.80 5.45 -6.33
CA ARG A 165 -10.07 4.81 -7.63
C ARG A 165 -10.49 3.35 -7.50
N HIS A 166 -10.00 2.63 -6.49
CA HIS A 166 -10.39 1.24 -6.26
C HIS A 166 -11.67 1.06 -5.44
N LEU A 167 -12.17 2.13 -4.81
CA LEU A 167 -13.45 2.13 -4.08
C LEU A 167 -14.64 2.44 -5.00
N GLU A 168 -14.42 3.18 -6.08
CA GLU A 168 -15.46 3.58 -7.06
C GLU A 168 -15.79 2.50 -8.11
N VAL A 169 -15.09 1.36 -8.07
CA VAL A 169 -15.08 0.30 -9.11
C VAL A 169 -15.55 -1.04 -8.56
#